data_AF-G4YVF3-F1
#
_entry.id   AF-G4YVF3-F1
#
_cell.length_a   1.000
_cell.length_b   1.000
_cell.length_c   1.000
_cell.angle_alpha   90.00
_cell.angle_beta   90.00
_cell.angle_gamma   90.00
#
_symmetry.space_group_name_H-M   'P 1'
#
loop_
_entity.id
_entity.type
_entity.pdbx_description
1 polymer ?
#
loop_
_entity_poly.entity_id
_entity_poly.type
_entity_poly.pdbx_seq_one_letter_code
_entity_poly.pdbx_strand_id
1 'polypeptide(L)'
;VSRAFENASKYGHIDMMEFLFSTGRVSVDVFDRVLEGSVTMKDTSVLSFLCSKKCASSSSINRAFEASSGSEMIRYLYENENISSEAIIVAFKKAAKCGECFGGYTEEQVATVKLLHKDNCIPDNVTGQALVSAASMNHLELVKLLRHGARISAEMTRKAFAATFSCADTGVMKALYDEQRI
;
A
#
# COMPACT_ATOMS: atom_id res chain seq x y z
N VAL A 1 -16.24 -5.26 -28.49
CA VAL A 1 -14.97 -4.60 -28.08
C VAL A 1 -14.73 -4.79 -26.59
N SER A 2 -15.68 -4.45 -25.71
CA SER A 2 -15.51 -4.54 -24.25
C SER A 2 -15.00 -5.89 -23.75
N ARG A 3 -15.71 -6.99 -24.04
CA ARG A 3 -15.31 -8.34 -23.61
C ARG A 3 -13.98 -8.81 -24.24
N ALA A 4 -13.66 -8.34 -25.44
CA ALA A 4 -12.40 -8.63 -26.09
C ALA A 4 -11.24 -7.92 -25.39
N PHE A 5 -11.45 -6.66 -24.96
CA PHE A 5 -10.45 -5.88 -24.23
C PHE A 5 -10.19 -6.48 -22.85
N GLU A 6 -11.24 -6.88 -22.12
CA GLU A 6 -11.12 -7.60 -20.84
C GLU A 6 -10.41 -8.95 -20.96
N ASN A 7 -10.65 -9.70 -22.05
CA ASN A 7 -9.96 -10.97 -22.26
C ASN A 7 -8.49 -10.74 -22.63
N ALA A 8 -8.22 -9.79 -23.53
CA ALA A 8 -6.85 -9.42 -23.89
C ALA A 8 -6.05 -9.00 -22.65
N SER A 9 -6.65 -8.24 -21.73
CA SER A 9 -5.99 -7.84 -20.49
C SER A 9 -5.69 -9.02 -19.57
N LYS A 10 -6.63 -9.94 -19.37
CA LYS A 10 -6.42 -11.14 -18.53
C LYS A 10 -5.27 -12.02 -19.02
N TYR A 11 -5.02 -12.05 -20.33
CA TYR A 11 -3.93 -12.80 -20.94
C TYR A 11 -2.69 -11.95 -21.23
N GLY A 12 -2.65 -10.69 -20.81
CA GLY A 12 -1.50 -9.79 -20.99
C GLY A 12 -1.20 -9.44 -22.45
N HIS A 13 -2.18 -9.53 -23.35
CA HIS A 13 -2.01 -9.25 -24.78
C HIS A 13 -2.03 -7.75 -25.07
N ILE A 14 -0.94 -7.05 -24.72
CA ILE A 14 -0.83 -5.59 -24.81
C ILE A 14 -1.10 -5.07 -26.23
N ASP A 15 -0.56 -5.72 -27.27
CA ASP A 15 -0.79 -5.32 -28.68
C ASP A 15 -2.28 -5.37 -29.05
N MET A 16 -3.00 -6.40 -28.57
CA MET A 16 -4.44 -6.51 -28.78
C MET A 16 -5.20 -5.44 -27.99
N MET A 17 -4.79 -5.15 -26.75
CA MET A 17 -5.37 -4.07 -25.97
C MET A 17 -5.18 -2.72 -26.66
N GLU A 18 -3.97 -2.44 -27.17
CA GLU A 18 -3.67 -1.22 -27.92
C GLU A 18 -4.53 -1.08 -29.17
N PHE A 19 -4.61 -2.14 -29.98
CA PHE A 19 -5.48 -2.15 -31.15
C PHE A 19 -6.94 -1.88 -30.78
N LEU A 20 -7.49 -2.61 -29.80
CA LEU A 20 -8.88 -2.45 -29.37
C LEU A 20 -9.15 -1.05 -28.80
N PHE A 21 -8.22 -0.50 -28.02
CA PHE A 21 -8.30 0.85 -27.48
C PHE A 21 -8.29 1.91 -28.58
N SER A 22 -7.43 1.75 -29.59
CA SER A 22 -7.32 2.69 -30.73
C SER A 22 -8.61 2.84 -31.55
N THR A 23 -9.54 1.88 -31.45
CA THR A 23 -10.84 1.97 -32.12
C THR A 23 -11.77 3.03 -31.51
N GLY A 24 -11.45 3.57 -30.33
CA GLY A 24 -12.31 4.50 -29.58
C GLY A 24 -13.60 3.87 -29.04
N ARG A 25 -13.74 2.53 -29.10
CA ARG A 25 -14.94 1.79 -28.69
C ARG A 25 -14.82 1.12 -27.32
N VAL A 26 -13.73 1.36 -26.60
CA VAL A 26 -13.57 0.93 -25.20
C VAL A 26 -14.15 2.04 -24.33
N SER A 27 -15.22 1.74 -23.59
CA SER A 27 -15.79 2.70 -22.65
C SER A 27 -14.91 2.85 -21.42
N VAL A 28 -15.02 4.00 -20.75
CA VAL A 28 -14.31 4.28 -19.49
C VAL A 28 -14.62 3.20 -18.44
N ASP A 29 -15.89 2.79 -18.28
CA ASP A 29 -16.26 1.74 -17.32
C ASP A 29 -15.57 0.39 -17.56
N VAL A 30 -15.28 0.06 -18.82
CA VAL A 30 -14.56 -1.18 -19.17
C VAL A 30 -13.08 -1.00 -18.87
N PHE A 31 -12.53 0.17 -19.20
CA PHE A 31 -11.15 0.52 -18.92
C PHE A 31 -10.85 0.48 -17.41
N ASP A 32 -11.71 1.12 -16.63
CA ASP A 32 -11.67 1.18 -15.16
C ASP A 32 -11.73 -0.21 -14.52
N ARG A 33 -12.64 -1.07 -14.98
CA ARG A 33 -12.74 -2.46 -14.52
C ARG A 33 -11.48 -3.28 -14.82
N VAL A 34 -10.89 -3.05 -15.99
CA VAL A 34 -9.67 -3.73 -16.40
C VAL A 34 -8.47 -3.25 -15.57
N LEU A 35 -8.41 -1.95 -15.24
CA LEU A 35 -7.41 -1.39 -14.32
C LEU A 35 -7.54 -2.02 -12.93
N GLU A 36 -8.74 -2.01 -12.35
CA GLU A 36 -9.00 -2.57 -11.02
C GLU A 36 -8.68 -4.07 -10.96
N GLY A 37 -8.91 -4.83 -12.05
CA GLY A 37 -8.54 -6.24 -12.12
C GLY A 37 -7.04 -6.48 -12.26
N SER A 38 -6.32 -5.57 -12.92
CA SER A 38 -4.89 -5.74 -13.24
C SER A 38 -3.98 -5.77 -12.02
N VAL A 39 -4.39 -5.18 -10.89
CA VAL A 39 -3.59 -5.14 -9.64
C VAL A 39 -3.40 -6.50 -8.96
N THR A 40 -4.19 -7.50 -9.37
CA THR A 40 -4.07 -8.88 -8.89
C THR A 40 -3.20 -9.75 -9.80
N MET A 41 -2.77 -9.20 -10.95
CA MET A 41 -1.91 -9.90 -11.89
C MET A 41 -0.47 -9.89 -11.40
N LYS A 42 0.27 -10.97 -11.66
CA LYS A 42 1.70 -11.02 -11.34
C LYS A 42 2.52 -10.08 -12.23
N ASP A 43 2.07 -9.87 -13.46
CA ASP A 43 2.73 -9.03 -14.46
C ASP A 43 2.16 -7.61 -14.43
N THR A 44 3.03 -6.62 -14.22
CA THR A 44 2.71 -5.19 -14.15
C THR A 44 2.56 -4.53 -15.52
N SER A 45 2.81 -5.26 -16.62
CA SER A 45 2.74 -4.74 -18.00
C SER A 45 1.34 -4.20 -18.34
N VAL A 46 0.29 -4.90 -17.92
CA VAL A 46 -1.10 -4.48 -18.13
C VAL A 46 -1.41 -3.20 -17.36
N LEU A 47 -1.01 -3.13 -16.09
CA LEU A 47 -1.20 -1.94 -15.26
C LEU A 47 -0.46 -0.72 -15.86
N SER A 48 0.80 -0.91 -16.23
CA SER A 48 1.64 0.12 -16.85
C SER A 48 1.02 0.63 -18.16
N PHE A 49 0.55 -0.28 -19.02
CA PHE A 49 -0.15 0.09 -20.25
C PHE A 49 -1.38 0.94 -19.95
N LEU A 50 -2.24 0.53 -19.01
CA LEU A 50 -3.47 1.24 -18.70
C LEU A 50 -3.21 2.64 -18.13
N CYS A 51 -2.26 2.76 -17.20
CA CYS A 51 -1.89 4.05 -16.62
C CYS A 51 -1.29 4.99 -17.67
N SER A 52 -0.50 4.46 -18.62
CA SER A 52 0.09 5.26 -19.71
C SER A 52 -0.95 5.93 -20.61
N LYS A 53 -2.17 5.39 -20.70
CA LYS A 53 -3.24 5.97 -21.52
C LYS A 53 -3.98 7.11 -20.82
N LYS A 54 -3.78 7.34 -19.51
CA LYS A 54 -4.39 8.45 -18.74
C LYS A 54 -5.90 8.60 -18.92
N CYS A 55 -6.60 7.47 -19.08
CA CYS A 55 -8.04 7.42 -19.35
C CYS A 55 -8.87 6.90 -18.17
N ALA A 56 -8.24 6.35 -17.14
CA ALA A 56 -8.94 5.82 -15.98
C ALA A 56 -9.56 6.94 -15.14
N SER A 57 -10.70 6.67 -14.53
CA SER A 57 -11.28 7.59 -13.56
C SER A 57 -10.42 7.67 -12.29
N SER A 58 -10.42 8.84 -11.63
CA SER A 58 -9.71 9.00 -10.34
C SER A 58 -10.22 8.01 -9.28
N SER A 59 -11.51 7.65 -9.34
CA SER A 59 -12.08 6.61 -8.46
C SER A 59 -11.40 5.27 -8.69
N SER A 60 -11.29 4.80 -9.93
CA SER A 60 -10.67 3.50 -10.22
C SER A 60 -9.17 3.49 -9.97
N ILE A 61 -8.47 4.60 -10.18
CA ILE A 61 -7.06 4.73 -9.78
C ILE A 61 -6.91 4.56 -8.26
N ASN A 62 -7.73 5.25 -7.46
CA ASN A 62 -7.70 5.11 -5.99
C ASN A 62 -8.03 3.67 -5.55
N ARG A 63 -9.04 3.04 -6.15
CA ARG A 63 -9.40 1.64 -5.84
C ARG A 63 -8.30 0.66 -6.22
N ALA A 64 -7.66 0.85 -7.38
CA ALA A 64 -6.50 0.07 -7.79
C ALA A 64 -5.34 0.22 -6.79
N PHE A 65 -5.08 1.45 -6.34
CA PHE A 65 -4.06 1.75 -5.34
C PHE A 65 -4.32 1.03 -4.00
N GLU A 66 -5.55 1.12 -3.47
CA GLU A 66 -5.96 0.46 -2.23
C GLU A 66 -5.94 -1.08 -2.31
N ALA A 67 -6.34 -1.62 -3.47
CA ALA A 67 -6.41 -3.06 -3.70
C ALA A 67 -5.02 -3.68 -3.90
N SER A 68 -4.07 -2.94 -4.45
CA SER A 68 -2.71 -3.40 -4.72
C SER A 68 -2.04 -3.98 -3.48
N SER A 69 -1.29 -5.07 -3.69
CA SER A 69 -0.43 -5.68 -2.67
C SER A 69 1.03 -5.72 -3.07
N GLY A 70 1.36 -5.45 -4.34
CA GLY A 70 2.73 -5.36 -4.83
C GLY A 70 3.26 -3.94 -4.65
N SER A 71 4.40 -3.80 -3.98
CA SER A 71 5.05 -2.52 -3.72
C SER A 71 5.52 -1.82 -5.00
N GLU A 72 5.85 -2.58 -6.05
CA GLU A 72 6.16 -2.01 -7.37
C GLU A 72 4.94 -1.31 -7.98
N MET A 73 3.77 -1.94 -7.91
CA MET A 73 2.52 -1.36 -8.42
C MET A 73 2.11 -0.12 -7.60
N ILE A 74 2.16 -0.22 -6.28
CA ILE A 74 1.87 0.91 -5.38
C ILE A 74 2.82 2.06 -5.70
N ARG A 75 4.12 1.80 -5.83
CA ARG A 75 5.10 2.83 -6.18
C ARG A 75 4.79 3.48 -7.53
N TYR A 76 4.54 2.67 -8.55
CA TYR A 76 4.22 3.18 -9.88
C TYR A 76 2.99 4.09 -9.85
N LEU A 77 1.89 3.65 -9.22
CA LEU A 77 0.67 4.45 -9.09
C LEU A 77 0.90 5.72 -8.27
N TYR A 78 1.64 5.63 -7.16
CA TYR A 78 1.96 6.78 -6.30
C TYR A 78 2.79 7.84 -7.03
N GLU A 79 3.75 7.44 -7.87
CA GLU A 79 4.63 8.35 -8.59
C GLU A 79 4.01 8.93 -9.86
N ASN A 80 3.06 8.21 -10.49
CA ASN A 80 2.54 8.57 -11.81
C ASN A 80 1.09 9.04 -11.82
N GLU A 81 0.31 8.78 -10.77
CA GLU A 81 -1.10 9.13 -10.71
C GLU A 81 -1.43 10.05 -9.53
N ASN A 82 -2.55 10.76 -9.64
CA ASN A 82 -3.06 11.60 -8.56
C ASN A 82 -3.85 10.75 -7.56
N ILE A 83 -3.17 10.25 -6.53
CA ILE A 83 -3.77 9.43 -5.48
C ILE A 83 -4.35 10.32 -4.38
N SER A 84 -5.59 10.03 -3.97
CA SER A 84 -6.23 10.73 -2.87
C SER A 84 -5.58 10.41 -1.52
N SER A 85 -5.61 11.37 -0.60
CA SER A 85 -5.14 11.17 0.78
C SER A 85 -5.82 9.98 1.47
N GLU A 86 -7.11 9.75 1.22
CA GLU A 86 -7.85 8.61 1.78
C GLU A 86 -7.28 7.28 1.28
N ALA A 87 -7.03 7.15 -0.02
CA ALA A 87 -6.44 5.95 -0.60
C ALA A 87 -5.02 5.68 -0.06
N ILE A 88 -4.21 6.74 0.13
CA ILE A 88 -2.88 6.66 0.77
C ILE A 88 -2.99 6.11 2.19
N ILE A 89 -3.92 6.65 2.99
CA ILE A 89 -4.15 6.22 4.37
C ILE A 89 -4.62 4.75 4.42
N VAL A 90 -5.54 4.34 3.54
CA VAL A 90 -6.05 2.96 3.47
C VAL A 90 -4.94 1.99 3.09
N ALA A 91 -4.16 2.28 2.05
CA ALA A 91 -3.04 1.44 1.62
C ALA A 91 -1.97 1.33 2.72
N PHE A 92 -1.65 2.44 3.39
CA PHE A 92 -0.71 2.45 4.50
C PHE A 92 -1.21 1.59 5.67
N LYS A 93 -2.47 1.75 6.11
CA LYS A 93 -3.06 0.95 7.20
C LYS A 93 -3.00 -0.56 6.89
N LYS A 94 -3.34 -0.92 5.65
CA LYS A 94 -3.31 -2.31 5.17
C LYS A 94 -1.89 -2.87 5.18
N ALA A 95 -0.91 -2.12 4.67
CA ALA A 95 0.49 -2.54 4.66
C ALA A 95 1.11 -2.62 6.06
N ALA A 96 0.74 -1.68 6.93
CA ALA A 96 1.16 -1.61 8.33
C ALA A 96 0.37 -2.53 9.26
N LYS A 97 -0.61 -3.29 8.74
CA LYS A 97 -1.47 -4.19 9.52
C LYS A 97 -2.10 -3.50 10.74
N CYS A 98 -2.54 -2.26 10.58
CA CYS A 98 -3.17 -1.50 11.66
C CYS A 98 -4.46 -2.20 12.13
N GLY A 99 -4.47 -2.65 13.39
CA GLY A 99 -5.61 -3.39 13.96
C GLY A 99 -5.54 -4.91 13.80
N GLU A 100 -4.49 -5.44 13.19
CA GLU A 100 -4.21 -6.88 13.11
C GLU A 100 -3.04 -7.24 14.02
N CYS A 101 -3.12 -8.38 14.70
CA CYS A 101 -2.08 -8.88 15.62
C CYS A 101 -1.55 -10.28 15.26
N PHE A 102 -1.89 -10.79 14.07
CA PHE A 102 -1.50 -12.13 13.64
C PHE A 102 -0.85 -12.14 12.25
N GLY A 103 0.10 -13.06 12.05
CA GLY A 103 0.86 -13.25 10.81
C GLY A 103 2.03 -12.26 10.64
N GLY A 104 3.12 -12.71 10.03
CA GLY A 104 4.30 -11.86 9.76
C GLY A 104 4.07 -10.82 8.65
N TYR A 105 4.97 -9.84 8.58
CA TYR A 105 5.01 -8.91 7.45
C TYR A 105 5.63 -9.59 6.22
N THR A 106 5.06 -9.32 5.05
CA THR A 106 5.71 -9.64 3.77
C THR A 106 6.67 -8.54 3.36
N GLU A 107 7.62 -8.86 2.47
CA GLU A 107 8.54 -7.85 1.91
C GLU A 107 7.80 -6.71 1.23
N GLU A 108 6.70 -7.02 0.52
CA GLU A 108 5.85 -6.02 -0.15
C GLU A 108 5.16 -5.06 0.84
N GLN A 109 4.69 -5.59 1.98
CA GLN A 109 4.10 -4.78 3.05
C GLN A 109 5.14 -3.84 3.65
N VAL A 110 6.33 -4.36 3.98
CA VAL A 110 7.44 -3.55 4.51
C VAL A 110 7.85 -2.45 3.51
N ALA A 111 7.98 -2.79 2.23
CA ALA A 111 8.32 -1.84 1.18
C ALA A 111 7.25 -0.75 1.02
N THR A 112 5.98 -1.11 1.12
CA THR A 112 4.86 -0.16 1.07
C THR A 112 4.86 0.79 2.26
N VAL A 113 5.08 0.28 3.49
CA VAL A 113 5.21 1.13 4.68
C VAL A 113 6.40 2.09 4.53
N LYS A 114 7.56 1.59 4.07
CA LYS A 114 8.74 2.42 3.79
C LYS A 114 8.48 3.52 2.77
N LEU A 115 7.74 3.22 1.71
CA LEU A 115 7.36 4.19 0.69
C LEU A 115 6.46 5.28 1.27
N LEU A 116 5.40 4.89 1.99
CA LEU A 116 4.31 5.81 2.34
C LEU A 116 4.50 6.53 3.67
N HIS A 117 5.26 6.01 4.65
CA HIS A 117 5.31 6.56 6.03
C HIS A 117 5.71 8.04 6.17
N LYS A 118 6.29 8.66 5.12
CA LYS A 118 6.68 10.09 5.12
C LYS A 118 5.64 10.99 4.46
N ASP A 119 4.56 10.42 3.94
CA ASP A 119 3.49 11.20 3.32
C ASP A 119 2.75 12.00 4.39
N ASN A 120 2.63 13.32 4.17
CA ASN A 120 1.96 14.24 5.08
C ASN A 120 0.47 13.93 5.28
N CYS A 121 -0.13 13.14 4.39
CA CYS A 121 -1.51 12.68 4.51
C CYS A 121 -1.68 11.67 5.63
N ILE A 122 -0.62 10.99 6.09
CA ILE A 122 -0.71 9.96 7.13
C ILE A 122 -0.79 10.62 8.50
N PRO A 123 -1.92 10.48 9.22
CA PRO A 123 -2.06 11.08 10.53
C PRO A 123 -1.22 10.37 11.60
N ASP A 124 -0.76 11.12 12.62
CA ASP A 124 0.06 10.59 13.71
C ASP A 124 -0.58 9.40 14.45
N ASN A 125 -1.91 9.37 14.59
CA ASN A 125 -2.60 8.24 15.23
C ASN A 125 -2.53 6.96 14.38
N VAL A 126 -2.51 7.09 13.05
CA VAL A 126 -2.34 5.96 12.13
C VAL A 126 -0.91 5.44 12.18
N THR A 127 0.09 6.33 12.20
CA THR A 127 1.50 5.95 12.39
C THR A 127 1.72 5.30 13.77
N GLY A 128 1.06 5.80 14.81
CA GLY A 128 1.07 5.17 16.12
C GLY A 128 0.49 3.76 16.12
N GLN A 129 -0.61 3.51 15.40
CA GLN A 129 -1.18 2.17 15.26
C GLN A 129 -0.23 1.23 14.52
N ALA A 130 0.40 1.71 13.45
CA ALA A 130 1.43 0.97 12.73
C ALA A 130 2.61 0.59 13.65
N LEU A 131 3.04 1.50 14.52
CA LEU A 131 4.08 1.23 15.51
C LEU A 131 3.67 0.11 16.48
N VAL A 132 2.44 0.15 16.99
CA VAL A 132 1.90 -0.90 17.88
C VAL A 132 1.86 -2.25 17.17
N SER A 133 1.37 -2.29 15.93
CA SER A 133 1.34 -3.51 15.13
C SER A 133 2.75 -4.07 14.88
N ALA A 134 3.69 -3.23 14.44
CA ALA A 134 5.09 -3.62 14.24
C ALA A 134 5.74 -4.14 15.54
N ALA A 135 5.43 -3.53 16.69
CA ALA A 135 5.96 -3.97 17.97
C ALA A 135 5.39 -5.32 18.41
N SER A 136 4.07 -5.50 18.26
CA SER A 136 3.36 -6.75 18.59
C SER A 136 3.85 -7.96 17.78
N MET A 137 4.31 -7.70 16.55
CA MET A 137 4.84 -8.70 15.62
C MET A 137 6.36 -8.82 15.67
N ASN A 138 7.02 -8.16 16.64
CA ASN A 138 8.47 -8.15 16.81
C ASN A 138 9.25 -7.68 15.54
N HIS A 139 8.69 -6.76 14.75
CA HIS A 139 9.30 -6.30 13.51
C HIS A 139 10.21 -5.08 13.72
N LEU A 140 11.42 -5.33 14.25
CA LEU A 140 12.38 -4.31 14.68
C LEU A 140 12.66 -3.20 13.67
N GLU A 141 12.81 -3.55 12.39
CA GLU A 141 13.10 -2.55 11.35
C GLU A 141 11.98 -1.51 11.20
N LEU A 142 10.72 -1.96 11.21
CA LEU A 142 9.56 -1.09 11.07
C LEU A 142 9.35 -0.25 12.34
N VAL A 143 9.62 -0.83 13.52
CA VAL A 143 9.60 -0.06 14.78
C VAL A 143 10.58 1.09 14.73
N LYS A 144 11.83 0.84 14.28
CA LYS A 144 12.83 1.90 14.12
C LYS A 144 12.38 2.92 13.08
N LEU A 145 11.88 2.48 11.92
CA LEU A 145 11.42 3.37 10.85
C LEU A 145 10.31 4.31 11.32
N LEU A 146 9.24 3.76 11.89
CA LEU A 146 8.02 4.50 12.26
C LEU A 146 8.27 5.46 13.43
N ARG A 147 9.18 5.10 14.34
CA ARG A 147 9.56 5.94 15.48
C ARG A 147 10.20 7.27 15.07
N HIS A 148 11.04 7.28 14.03
CA HIS A 148 11.71 8.51 13.58
C HIS A 148 10.79 9.42 12.74
N GLY A 149 9.64 8.93 12.29
CA GLY A 149 8.81 9.61 11.30
C GLY A 149 7.68 10.48 11.87
N ALA A 150 7.26 10.31 13.12
CA ALA A 150 6.02 10.90 13.61
C ALA A 150 6.12 11.52 15.00
N ARG A 151 5.24 12.49 15.28
CA ARG A 151 4.96 13.01 16.63
C ARG A 151 4.10 11.99 17.37
N ILE A 152 4.62 10.77 17.52
CA ILE A 152 3.90 9.67 18.15
C ILE A 152 3.62 10.07 19.60
N SER A 153 2.33 10.12 19.95
CA SER A 153 1.94 10.43 21.32
C SER A 153 2.55 9.43 22.31
N ALA A 154 2.90 9.89 23.51
CA ALA A 154 3.43 9.03 24.58
C ALA A 154 2.51 7.81 24.85
N GLU A 155 1.21 7.97 24.67
CA GLU A 155 0.24 6.90 24.81
C GLU A 155 0.43 5.77 23.78
N MET A 156 0.66 6.11 22.51
CA MET A 156 0.91 5.11 21.48
C MET A 156 2.26 4.43 21.68
N THR A 157 3.27 5.14 22.17
CA THR A 157 4.56 4.55 22.55
C THR A 157 4.40 3.55 23.71
N ARG A 158 3.62 3.89 24.74
CA ARG A 158 3.32 2.95 25.85
C ARG A 158 2.56 1.73 25.36
N LYS A 159 1.57 1.90 24.48
CA LYS A 159 0.84 0.77 23.89
C LYS A 159 1.75 -0.13 23.06
N ALA A 160 2.66 0.45 22.28
CA ALA A 160 3.63 -0.32 21.49
C ALA A 160 4.58 -1.10 22.41
N PHE A 161 5.04 -0.48 23.49
CA PHE A 161 5.86 -1.15 24.51
C PHE A 161 5.09 -2.27 25.21
N ALA A 162 3.83 -2.03 25.60
CA ALA A 162 2.99 -3.08 26.19
C ALA A 162 2.76 -4.26 25.23
N ALA A 163 2.66 -3.98 23.94
CA ALA A 163 2.50 -5.01 22.92
C ALA A 163 3.75 -5.88 22.71
N THR A 164 4.93 -5.46 23.17
CA THR A 164 6.12 -6.34 23.08
C THR A 164 6.05 -7.51 24.05
N PHE A 165 5.27 -7.42 25.13
CA PHE A 165 5.17 -8.48 26.14
C PHE A 165 4.49 -9.76 25.63
N SER A 166 3.81 -9.70 24.48
CA SER A 166 3.34 -10.91 23.78
C SER A 166 4.46 -11.63 22.99
N CYS A 167 5.69 -11.12 22.99
CA CYS A 167 6.84 -11.69 22.30
C CYS A 167 8.03 -11.88 23.26
N ALA A 168 8.77 -12.98 23.07
CA ALA A 168 9.91 -13.33 23.91
C ALA A 168 11.20 -12.56 23.56
N ASP A 169 11.23 -11.87 22.41
CA ASP A 169 12.40 -11.14 21.93
C ASP A 169 12.44 -9.71 22.50
N THR A 170 13.59 -9.35 23.05
CA THR A 170 13.83 -8.06 23.73
C THR A 170 14.34 -6.97 22.78
N GLY A 171 14.63 -7.28 21.51
CA GLY A 171 15.19 -6.32 20.54
C GLY A 171 14.27 -5.11 20.31
N VAL A 172 12.99 -5.36 20.07
CA VAL A 172 11.98 -4.31 19.94
C VAL A 172 11.75 -3.57 21.25
N MET A 173 11.70 -4.29 22.37
CA MET A 173 11.51 -3.70 23.70
C MET A 173 12.62 -2.68 24.02
N LYS A 174 13.89 -3.02 23.77
CA LYS A 174 15.03 -2.10 23.93
C LYS A 174 14.91 -0.90 23.01
N ALA A 175 14.55 -1.14 21.75
CA ALA A 175 14.32 -0.09 20.76
C ALA A 175 13.11 0.80 21.06
N LEU A 176 12.27 0.50 22.07
CA LEU A 176 11.24 1.41 22.58
C LEU A 176 11.62 2.01 23.94
N TYR A 177 12.46 1.33 24.73
CA TYR A 177 12.86 1.74 26.08
C TYR A 177 13.92 2.85 26.09
N ASP A 178 14.89 2.81 25.17
CA ASP A 178 16.03 3.75 25.15
C ASP A 178 15.62 5.23 24.97
N GLU A 179 14.35 5.52 24.66
CA GLU A 179 13.82 6.89 24.49
C GLU A 179 12.92 7.39 25.62
N GLN A 180 12.45 6.52 26.53
CA GLN A 180 11.69 6.99 27.71
C GLN A 180 12.56 7.76 28.72
N ARG A 181 13.89 7.80 28.52
CA ARG A 181 14.86 8.47 29.40
C ARG A 181 15.34 9.84 28.92
N ILE A 182 14.65 10.48 27.97
CA ILE A 182 14.94 11.87 27.54
C ILE A 182 13.83 12.79 28.03
#